data_AF-A0A073IR04-F1
#
_entry.id   AF-A0A073IR04-F1
#
_cell.length_a   1.000
_cell.length_b   1.000
_cell.length_c   1.000
_cell.angle_alpha   90.00
_cell.angle_beta   90.00
_cell.angle_gamma   90.00
#
_symmetry.space_group_name_H-M   'P 1'
#
loop_
_entity.id
_entity.type
_entity.pdbx_description
1 polymer ?
#
loop_
_entity_poly.entity_id
_entity_poly.type
_entity_poly.pdbx_seq_one_letter_code
_entity_poly.pdbx_strand_id
1 'polypeptide(L)'
;MAVMKMVALTMIGPQSEMEPVARQMVLTGGFQPLPLDILVNDRSLRAKLTTETANPYDELLTKISTIWKVAGEAIPYPQPVTITKDFTLTYARMMVDQTSKRLQVWDERRRVLTEEKELLNATKIFVEALAGTGFGPKELADQRFVKIFFGCLSNENYHRLIESGSESPIVINELTISSGNTWLLVLTVPSYEKPAKKLLETVYFKEFSLNEIAGQLSGEDPLADVEKRIANHQRAISGLAKAAKEMLREHRADYELLFSRLYTMQRVYDVCKGHGEVSGMFVLSGWIPADTYAQIRMTLAEEAPMTTLMAEDTKDISYTGIRIPTKLKNNAFFRSFQDIVAMYSLPSYGEIDPSPIVAISFILFFGFMFGDVGHGLLIFLGSTLLVRRGLMRTSLGQVMRLAAISSMSFGVMYGSIFGIEGIIPDLWLNPMRDVNTLLAVSIGLGVFMISLGLILNMIKQYRAKDFGRLLFDGQGLAGLALYWTLCA
;
A
#
# COMPACT_ATOMS: atom_id res chain seq x y z
N MET A 1 -12.40 -29.22 2.56
CA MET A 1 -12.80 -27.88 2.05
C MET A 1 -11.65 -26.93 2.31
N ALA A 2 -11.25 -26.13 1.33
CA ALA A 2 -10.17 -25.14 1.47
C ALA A 2 -10.62 -23.91 2.29
N VAL A 3 -11.91 -23.56 2.24
CA VAL A 3 -12.50 -22.52 3.09
C VAL A 3 -12.61 -23.05 4.52
N MET A 4 -11.98 -22.37 5.48
CA MET A 4 -12.08 -22.72 6.89
C MET A 4 -13.46 -22.34 7.46
N LYS A 5 -13.98 -23.18 8.34
CA LYS A 5 -15.17 -22.86 9.13
C LYS A 5 -14.84 -21.67 10.04
N MET A 6 -15.65 -20.63 9.98
CA MET A 6 -15.59 -19.51 10.91
C MET A 6 -16.61 -19.73 12.03
N VAL A 7 -16.35 -19.16 13.20
CA VAL A 7 -17.22 -19.16 14.38
C VAL A 7 -17.37 -17.71 14.83
N ALA A 8 -18.58 -17.28 15.16
CA ALA A 8 -18.77 -15.97 15.78
C ALA A 8 -18.49 -16.10 17.27
N LEU A 9 -17.66 -15.22 17.78
CA LEU A 9 -17.23 -15.19 19.16
C LEU A 9 -17.66 -13.86 19.77
N THR A 10 -18.30 -13.90 20.92
CA THR A 10 -18.61 -12.73 21.74
C THR A 10 -18.05 -12.95 23.14
N MET A 11 -17.25 -12.01 23.61
CA MET A 11 -16.63 -12.01 24.93
C MET A 11 -17.17 -10.85 25.74
N ILE A 12 -17.48 -11.09 27.01
CA ILE A 12 -17.97 -10.07 27.93
C ILE A 12 -17.18 -10.15 29.23
N GLY A 13 -16.46 -9.09 29.59
CA GLY A 13 -15.63 -9.06 30.80
C GLY A 13 -15.12 -7.67 31.17
N PRO A 14 -14.35 -7.53 32.27
CA PRO A 14 -13.81 -6.25 32.70
C PRO A 14 -12.68 -5.76 31.79
N GLN A 15 -12.48 -4.43 31.71
CA GLN A 15 -11.46 -3.80 30.84
C GLN A 15 -10.06 -4.36 31.06
N SER A 16 -9.68 -4.60 32.32
CA SER A 16 -8.36 -5.08 32.72
C SER A 16 -8.03 -6.46 32.16
N GLU A 17 -9.05 -7.28 31.88
CA GLU A 17 -8.89 -8.62 31.30
C GLU A 17 -9.04 -8.63 29.77
N MET A 18 -9.73 -7.64 29.20
CA MET A 18 -9.94 -7.58 27.75
C MET A 18 -8.67 -7.22 26.97
N GLU A 19 -7.82 -6.35 27.51
CA GLU A 19 -6.60 -5.94 26.81
C GLU A 19 -5.60 -7.12 26.60
N PRO A 20 -5.30 -7.97 27.60
CA PRO A 20 -4.51 -9.19 27.41
C PRO A 20 -5.09 -10.14 26.35
N VAL A 21 -6.41 -10.32 26.36
CA VAL A 21 -7.11 -11.20 25.41
C VAL A 21 -7.01 -10.64 24.00
N ALA A 22 -7.29 -9.35 23.81
CA ALA A 22 -7.15 -8.67 22.53
C ALA A 22 -5.71 -8.73 22.00
N ARG A 23 -4.71 -8.62 22.89
CA ARG A 23 -3.29 -8.81 22.55
C ARG A 23 -3.02 -10.20 21.99
N GLN A 24 -3.49 -11.24 22.66
CA GLN A 24 -3.34 -12.62 22.19
C GLN A 24 -4.05 -12.85 20.85
N MET A 25 -5.21 -12.24 20.63
CA MET A 25 -5.94 -12.33 19.37
C MET A 25 -5.21 -11.64 18.21
N VAL A 26 -4.58 -10.49 18.45
CA VAL A 26 -3.76 -9.80 17.46
C VAL A 26 -2.51 -10.63 17.10
N LEU A 27 -1.91 -11.30 18.09
CA LEU A 27 -0.71 -12.14 17.90
C LEU A 27 -1.02 -13.45 17.16
N THR A 28 -2.10 -14.13 17.54
CA THR A 28 -2.54 -15.38 16.89
C THR A 28 -3.11 -15.11 15.49
N GLY A 29 -3.71 -13.93 15.30
CA GLY A 29 -4.26 -13.48 14.04
C GLY A 29 -5.55 -14.21 13.65
N GLY A 30 -6.26 -13.65 12.66
CA GLY A 30 -7.49 -14.24 12.14
C GLY A 30 -8.77 -13.87 12.90
N PHE A 31 -8.69 -13.01 13.91
CA PHE A 31 -9.86 -12.33 14.46
C PHE A 31 -10.29 -11.18 13.55
N GLN A 32 -11.56 -11.18 13.13
CA GLN A 32 -12.16 -10.04 12.45
C GLN A 32 -13.24 -9.43 13.35
N PRO A 33 -13.03 -8.23 13.90
CA PRO A 33 -13.99 -7.59 14.80
C PRO A 33 -15.29 -7.29 14.06
N LEU A 34 -16.40 -7.45 14.78
CA LEU A 34 -17.73 -7.03 14.37
C LEU A 34 -18.14 -5.82 15.21
N PRO A 35 -18.59 -4.72 14.58
CA PRO A 35 -19.08 -3.56 15.32
C PRO A 35 -20.35 -3.95 16.08
N LEU A 36 -20.40 -3.57 17.36
CA LEU A 36 -21.53 -3.91 18.24
C LEU A 36 -22.84 -3.25 17.83
N ASP A 37 -22.78 -2.14 17.08
CA ASP A 37 -23.96 -1.47 16.53
C ASP A 37 -24.82 -2.43 15.69
N ILE A 38 -24.19 -3.41 15.04
CA ILE A 38 -24.87 -4.40 14.22
C ILE A 38 -25.40 -5.56 15.08
N LEU A 39 -24.72 -5.90 16.17
CA LEU A 39 -25.06 -7.02 17.04
C LEU A 39 -26.19 -6.68 18.02
N VAL A 40 -26.23 -5.45 18.51
CA VAL A 40 -27.25 -4.98 19.44
C VAL A 40 -28.41 -4.43 18.63
N ASN A 41 -29.52 -5.17 18.49
CA ASN A 41 -30.73 -4.67 17.80
C ASN A 41 -31.54 -3.66 18.62
N ASP A 42 -31.31 -3.58 19.93
CA ASP A 42 -32.05 -2.70 20.84
C ASP A 42 -31.50 -1.27 20.83
N ARG A 43 -32.35 -0.30 20.44
CA ARG A 43 -32.02 1.13 20.39
C ARG A 43 -31.62 1.70 21.76
N SER A 44 -32.16 1.15 22.85
CA SER A 44 -31.89 1.63 24.21
C SER A 44 -30.49 1.26 24.71
N LEU A 45 -30.00 0.09 24.30
CA LEU A 45 -28.64 -0.37 24.57
C LEU A 45 -27.62 0.34 23.68
N ARG A 46 -27.95 0.57 22.39
CA ARG A 46 -27.10 1.36 21.47
C ARG A 46 -26.80 2.76 22.00
N ALA A 47 -27.79 3.44 22.58
CA ALA A 47 -27.62 4.78 23.15
C ALA A 47 -26.71 4.83 24.39
N LYS A 48 -26.44 3.68 25.02
CA LYS A 48 -25.55 3.55 26.19
C LYS A 48 -24.14 3.12 25.82
N LEU A 49 -23.87 2.78 24.56
CA LEU A 49 -22.54 2.41 24.09
C LEU A 49 -21.70 3.69 23.96
N THR A 50 -20.76 3.89 24.86
CA THR A 50 -19.67 4.85 24.69
C THR A 50 -18.59 4.19 23.84
N THR A 51 -18.24 4.80 22.71
CA THR A 51 -17.09 4.36 21.91
C THR A 51 -16.01 5.44 21.96
N GLU A 52 -14.85 5.12 22.51
CA GLU A 52 -13.68 6.00 22.35
C GLU A 52 -13.24 5.97 20.89
N THR A 53 -13.23 7.14 20.25
CA THR A 53 -13.01 7.26 18.80
C THR A 53 -11.55 7.52 18.41
N ALA A 54 -10.69 7.90 19.36
CA ALA A 54 -9.29 8.21 19.10
C ALA A 54 -8.36 7.11 19.63
N ASN A 55 -7.50 6.55 18.77
CA ASN A 55 -6.49 5.59 19.20
C ASN A 55 -5.21 6.37 19.58
N PRO A 56 -4.75 6.32 20.84
CA PRO A 56 -3.61 7.11 21.29
C PRO A 56 -2.27 6.68 20.66
N TYR A 57 -2.21 5.50 20.03
CA TYR A 57 -1.02 5.02 19.33
C TYR A 57 -0.91 5.52 17.88
N ASP A 58 -1.96 6.08 17.29
CA ASP A 58 -1.93 6.63 15.92
C ASP A 58 -0.92 7.77 15.79
N GLU A 59 -0.92 8.69 16.77
CA GLU A 59 0.02 9.81 16.80
C GLU A 59 1.46 9.32 16.99
N LEU A 60 1.67 8.33 17.86
CA LEU A 60 2.97 7.75 18.14
C LEU A 60 3.55 7.02 16.92
N LEU A 61 2.72 6.26 16.21
CA LEU A 61 3.10 5.61 14.96
C LEU A 61 3.47 6.62 13.87
N THR A 62 2.73 7.72 13.80
CA THR A 62 3.04 8.80 12.87
C THR A 62 4.39 9.42 13.22
N LYS A 63 4.63 9.76 14.49
CA LYS A 63 5.90 10.32 15.00
C LYS A 63 7.10 9.40 14.79
N ILE A 64 6.96 8.09 15.00
CA ILE A 64 8.08 7.17 14.74
C ILE A 64 8.29 6.96 13.23
N SER A 65 7.23 7.03 12.41
CA SER A 65 7.35 6.87 10.95
C SER A 65 8.07 8.03 10.28
N THR A 66 7.98 9.25 10.84
CA THR A 66 8.72 10.40 10.32
C THR A 66 10.23 10.21 10.46
N ILE A 67 10.69 9.49 11.49
CA ILE A 67 12.12 9.17 11.70
C ILE A 67 12.71 8.45 10.48
N TRP A 68 12.00 7.43 9.99
CA TRP A 68 12.41 6.68 8.80
C TRP A 68 12.40 7.55 7.55
N LYS A 69 11.41 8.44 7.40
CA LYS A 69 11.32 9.40 6.29
C LYS A 69 12.47 10.41 6.30
N VAL A 70 12.79 10.98 7.46
CA VAL A 70 13.90 11.95 7.63
C VAL A 70 15.25 11.30 7.29
N ALA A 71 15.43 10.03 7.67
CA ALA A 71 16.61 9.24 7.35
C ALA A 71 16.67 8.76 5.88
N GLY A 72 15.58 8.89 5.12
CA GLY A 72 15.49 8.44 3.73
C GLY A 72 15.49 6.91 3.57
N GLU A 73 15.00 6.18 4.58
CA GLU A 73 14.89 4.72 4.56
C GLU A 73 13.41 4.30 4.49
N ALA A 74 13.16 3.11 3.94
CA ALA A 74 11.82 2.55 3.88
C ALA A 74 11.31 2.22 5.29
N ILE A 75 10.03 2.49 5.55
CA ILE A 75 9.37 2.12 6.81
C ILE A 75 9.40 0.59 6.91
N PRO A 76 9.80 0.02 8.07
CA PRO A 76 9.85 -1.42 8.24
C PRO A 76 8.47 -2.06 8.06
N TYR A 77 8.45 -3.28 7.54
CA TYR A 77 7.21 -4.04 7.43
C TYR A 77 6.66 -4.33 8.83
N PRO A 78 5.41 -3.95 9.12
CA PRO A 78 4.85 -4.13 10.45
C PRO A 78 4.63 -5.62 10.71
N GLN A 79 5.20 -6.13 11.80
CA GLN A 79 4.91 -7.46 12.31
C GLN A 79 4.38 -7.37 13.74
N PRO A 80 3.27 -8.06 14.07
CA PRO A 80 2.82 -8.17 15.44
C PRO A 80 3.90 -8.86 16.30
N VAL A 81 4.26 -8.26 17.43
CA VAL A 81 5.27 -8.77 18.36
C VAL A 81 4.69 -8.90 19.76
N THR A 82 5.19 -9.88 20.51
CA THR A 82 4.78 -10.08 21.91
C THR A 82 5.10 -8.84 22.74
N ILE A 83 4.11 -8.34 23.46
CA ILE A 83 4.22 -7.14 24.28
C ILE A 83 4.33 -7.54 25.74
N THR A 84 5.38 -7.08 26.41
CA THR A 84 5.57 -7.24 27.85
C THR A 84 4.60 -6.36 28.62
N LYS A 85 4.22 -6.77 29.84
CA LYS A 85 3.28 -5.99 30.69
C LYS A 85 3.81 -4.58 31.02
N ASP A 86 5.13 -4.38 31.00
CA ASP A 86 5.78 -3.10 31.29
C ASP A 86 5.60 -2.05 30.19
N PHE A 87 5.19 -2.46 28.98
CA PHE A 87 5.01 -1.56 27.84
C PHE A 87 3.67 -0.83 27.92
N THR A 88 3.60 0.15 28.82
CA THR A 88 2.43 1.03 28.99
C THR A 88 2.43 2.18 27.97
N LEU A 89 1.27 2.82 27.77
CA LEU A 89 1.16 4.01 26.91
C LEU A 89 2.13 5.13 27.33
N THR A 90 2.30 5.33 28.63
CA THR A 90 3.23 6.33 29.18
C THR A 90 4.68 6.00 28.82
N TYR A 91 5.08 4.73 28.96
CA TYR A 91 6.41 4.27 28.57
C TYR A 91 6.62 4.39 27.06
N ALA A 92 5.62 4.03 26.25
CA ALA A 92 5.65 4.18 24.79
C ALA A 92 5.85 5.65 24.36
N ARG A 93 5.09 6.58 24.97
CA ARG A 93 5.25 8.03 24.76
C ARG A 93 6.67 8.49 25.09
N MET A 94 7.18 8.14 26.26
CA MET A 94 8.53 8.50 26.69
C MET A 94 9.59 8.00 25.70
N MET A 95 9.50 6.74 25.26
CA MET A 95 10.45 6.16 24.29
C MET A 95 10.38 6.84 22.93
N VAL A 96 9.18 7.12 22.42
CA VAL A 96 8.99 7.83 21.14
C VAL A 96 9.51 9.25 21.21
N ASP A 97 9.25 9.97 22.30
CA ASP A 97 9.73 11.34 22.47
C ASP A 97 11.25 11.38 22.60
N GLN A 98 11.86 10.49 23.39
CA GLN A 98 13.33 10.37 23.49
C GLN A 98 13.97 10.09 22.13
N THR A 99 13.36 9.19 21.36
CA THR A 99 13.87 8.76 20.06
C THR A 99 13.69 9.84 18.99
N SER A 100 12.53 10.50 18.97
CA SER A 100 12.19 11.48 17.93
C SER A 100 12.79 12.86 18.17
N LYS A 101 13.05 13.26 19.43
CA LYS A 101 13.49 14.63 19.77
C LYS A 101 14.73 15.08 19.01
N ARG A 102 15.75 14.22 18.91
CA ARG A 102 17.00 14.58 18.21
C ARG A 102 16.81 14.67 16.70
N LEU A 103 16.03 13.76 16.11
CA LEU A 103 15.70 13.81 14.68
C LEU A 103 14.80 15.00 14.34
N GLN A 104 13.84 15.35 15.18
CA GLN A 104 12.99 16.53 14.99
C GLN A 104 13.82 17.81 14.95
N VAL A 105 14.78 17.96 15.87
CA VAL A 105 15.71 19.11 15.86
C VAL A 105 16.55 19.15 14.58
N TRP A 106 16.99 17.99 14.09
CA TRP A 106 17.75 17.91 12.83
C TRP A 106 16.90 18.18 11.60
N ASP A 107 15.66 17.70 11.58
CA ASP A 107 14.72 17.92 10.48
C ASP A 107 14.32 19.39 10.39
N GLU A 108 13.99 20.01 11.53
CA GLU A 108 13.69 21.45 11.59
C GLU A 108 14.90 22.28 11.13
N ARG A 109 16.10 21.97 11.64
CA ARG A 109 17.33 22.65 11.19
C ARG A 109 17.59 22.44 9.70
N ARG A 110 17.33 21.24 9.18
CA ARG A 110 17.48 20.93 7.76
C ARG A 110 16.47 21.73 6.93
N ARG A 111 15.23 21.86 7.38
CA ARG A 111 14.19 22.66 6.73
C ARG A 111 14.60 24.13 6.65
N VAL A 112 15.00 24.73 7.78
CA VAL A 112 15.49 26.12 7.83
C VAL A 112 16.67 26.33 6.88
N LEU A 113 17.69 25.45 6.92
CA LEU A 113 18.83 25.55 6.01
C LEU A 113 18.44 25.39 4.53
N THR A 114 17.38 24.62 4.24
CA THR A 114 16.88 24.44 2.88
C THR A 114 16.17 25.70 2.39
N GLU A 115 15.33 26.31 3.23
CA GLU A 115 14.67 27.59 2.93
C GLU A 115 15.70 28.73 2.75
N GLU A 116 16.71 28.82 3.62
CA GLU A 116 17.84 29.78 3.48
C GLU A 116 18.62 29.55 2.18
N LYS A 117 18.92 28.30 1.83
CA LYS A 117 19.60 27.95 0.57
C LYS A 117 18.76 28.33 -0.64
N GLU A 118 17.44 28.12 -0.61
CA GLU A 118 16.55 28.52 -1.69
C GLU A 118 16.54 30.04 -1.88
N LEU A 119 16.51 30.81 -0.80
CA LEU A 119 16.63 32.28 -0.86
C LEU A 119 17.99 32.71 -1.46
N LEU A 120 19.09 32.03 -1.10
CA LEU A 120 20.41 32.33 -1.67
C LEU A 120 20.50 31.95 -3.17
N ASN A 121 19.88 30.84 -3.58
CA ASN A 121 19.77 30.48 -4.99
C ASN A 121 18.93 31.49 -5.77
N ALA A 122 17.81 31.93 -5.19
CA ALA A 122 16.98 33.00 -5.75
C ALA A 122 17.78 34.30 -5.89
N THR A 123 18.56 34.65 -4.88
CA THR A 123 19.49 35.80 -4.89
C THR A 123 20.50 35.70 -6.02
N LYS A 124 21.14 34.53 -6.18
CA LYS A 124 22.10 34.27 -7.26
C LYS A 124 21.46 34.47 -8.63
N ILE A 125 20.32 33.80 -8.88
CA ILE A 125 19.59 33.89 -10.15
C ILE A 125 19.18 35.32 -10.46
N PHE A 126 18.72 36.06 -9.45
CA PHE A 126 18.32 37.46 -9.59
C PHE A 126 19.50 38.34 -10.01
N VAL A 127 20.65 38.21 -9.35
CA VAL A 127 21.85 39.00 -9.66
C VAL A 127 22.43 38.64 -11.03
N GLU A 128 22.46 37.35 -11.38
CA GLU A 128 22.90 36.89 -12.70
C GLU A 128 21.97 37.40 -13.82
N ALA A 129 20.66 37.36 -13.61
CA ALA A 129 19.68 37.84 -14.58
C ALA A 129 19.73 39.36 -14.81
N LEU A 130 20.12 40.13 -13.79
CA LEU A 130 20.27 41.58 -13.86
C LEU A 130 21.70 42.04 -14.18
N ALA A 131 22.64 41.12 -14.37
CA ALA A 131 24.00 41.45 -14.72
C ALA A 131 24.03 42.29 -16.00
N GLY A 132 24.59 43.51 -15.92
CA GLY A 132 24.67 44.44 -17.04
C GLY A 132 23.47 45.37 -17.24
N THR A 133 22.38 45.22 -16.46
CA THR A 133 21.21 46.13 -16.54
C THR A 133 21.37 47.43 -15.75
N GLY A 134 22.36 47.50 -14.85
CA GLY A 134 22.66 48.66 -14.01
C GLY A 134 21.70 48.86 -12.83
N PHE A 135 20.69 48.01 -12.66
CA PHE A 135 19.71 48.10 -11.57
C PHE A 135 19.99 47.09 -10.45
N GLY A 136 20.01 47.57 -9.21
CA GLY A 136 20.14 46.74 -8.01
C GLY A 136 18.82 46.30 -7.38
N PRO A 137 18.79 45.23 -6.56
CA PRO A 137 17.57 44.77 -5.89
C PRO A 137 16.93 45.81 -4.96
N LYS A 138 17.71 46.66 -4.28
CA LYS A 138 17.17 47.77 -3.46
C LYS A 138 16.45 48.81 -4.32
N GLU A 139 17.03 49.15 -5.45
CA GLU A 139 16.47 50.14 -6.38
C GLU A 139 15.17 49.64 -7.00
N LEU A 140 15.07 48.33 -7.27
CA LEU A 140 13.86 47.70 -7.78
C LEU A 140 12.77 47.53 -6.70
N ALA A 141 13.16 47.37 -5.44
CA ALA A 141 12.22 47.31 -4.32
C ALA A 141 11.57 48.67 -4.02
N ASP A 142 12.34 49.76 -4.12
CA ASP A 142 11.91 51.12 -3.75
C ASP A 142 11.23 51.91 -4.89
N GLN A 143 10.67 51.22 -5.89
CA GLN A 143 10.00 51.87 -7.03
C GLN A 143 8.61 52.42 -6.65
N ARG A 144 8.36 53.67 -7.05
CA ARG A 144 7.10 54.39 -6.77
C ARG A 144 5.97 54.07 -7.75
N PHE A 145 6.32 53.81 -9.01
CA PHE A 145 5.36 53.68 -10.12
C PHE A 145 5.11 52.24 -10.57
N VAL A 146 5.97 51.30 -10.19
CA VAL A 146 5.91 49.90 -10.59
C VAL A 146 6.14 49.04 -9.36
N LYS A 147 5.32 48.01 -9.21
CA LYS A 147 5.51 46.94 -8.22
C LYS A 147 6.06 45.71 -8.92
N ILE A 148 7.07 45.11 -8.29
CA ILE A 148 7.89 44.06 -8.87
C ILE A 148 7.82 42.84 -7.97
N PHE A 149 7.39 41.72 -8.53
CA PHE A 149 7.42 40.42 -7.88
C PHE A 149 8.47 39.55 -8.54
N PHE A 150 9.33 38.95 -7.74
CA PHE A 150 10.33 37.99 -8.20
C PHE A 150 10.07 36.64 -7.57
N GLY A 151 10.17 35.58 -8.37
CA GLY A 151 9.86 34.24 -7.89
C GLY A 151 9.95 33.16 -8.94
N CYS A 152 9.53 31.97 -8.53
CA CYS A 152 9.56 30.79 -9.37
C CYS A 152 8.24 30.02 -9.31
N LEU A 153 7.97 29.27 -10.38
CA LEU A 153 6.83 28.38 -10.51
C LEU A 153 7.14 27.23 -11.47
N SER A 154 6.40 26.12 -11.38
CA SER A 154 6.60 24.96 -12.27
C SER A 154 6.28 25.30 -13.72
N ASN A 155 6.98 24.72 -14.70
CA ASN A 155 6.76 25.01 -16.12
C ASN A 155 5.28 24.87 -16.58
N GLU A 156 4.51 23.94 -16.01
CA GLU A 156 3.08 23.82 -16.33
C GLU A 156 2.26 25.04 -15.87
N ASN A 157 2.51 25.53 -14.65
CA ASN A 157 1.85 26.72 -14.12
C ASN A 157 2.30 28.01 -14.82
N TYR A 158 3.46 28.00 -15.49
CA TYR A 158 3.94 29.15 -16.26
C TYR A 158 3.06 29.42 -17.46
N HIS A 159 2.71 28.37 -18.20
CA HIS A 159 1.77 28.49 -19.32
C HIS A 159 0.40 29.01 -18.85
N ARG A 160 -0.10 28.52 -17.70
CA ARG A 160 -1.34 29.03 -17.09
C ARG A 160 -1.24 30.50 -16.70
N LEU A 161 -0.08 30.94 -16.20
CA LEU A 161 0.16 32.34 -15.84
C LEU A 161 0.15 33.25 -17.07
N ILE A 162 0.75 32.83 -18.19
CA ILE A 162 0.71 33.59 -19.45
C ILE A 162 -0.73 33.74 -19.96
N GLU A 163 -1.48 32.63 -19.99
CA GLU A 163 -2.88 32.62 -20.45
C GLU A 163 -3.78 33.49 -19.57
N SER A 164 -3.61 33.44 -18.26
CA SER A 164 -4.38 34.26 -17.31
C SER A 164 -3.91 35.72 -17.28
N GLY A 165 -2.65 35.94 -17.62
CA GLY A 165 -1.99 37.24 -17.56
C GLY A 165 -2.24 38.13 -18.77
N SER A 166 -2.63 37.57 -19.92
CA SER A 166 -2.83 38.33 -21.17
C SER A 166 -3.94 39.39 -21.07
N GLU A 167 -4.91 39.21 -20.19
CA GLU A 167 -6.01 40.16 -19.97
C GLU A 167 -5.80 41.07 -18.74
N SER A 168 -4.71 40.86 -18.00
CA SER A 168 -4.40 41.59 -16.77
C SER A 168 -3.30 42.64 -17.03
N PRO A 169 -3.28 43.78 -16.32
CA PRO A 169 -2.22 44.78 -16.42
C PRO A 169 -0.94 44.32 -15.69
N ILE A 170 -0.42 43.15 -16.08
CA ILE A 170 0.82 42.56 -15.58
C ILE A 170 1.78 42.31 -16.74
N VAL A 171 3.06 42.59 -16.53
CA VAL A 171 4.13 42.26 -17.48
C VAL A 171 4.92 41.12 -16.88
N ILE A 172 5.02 40.01 -17.60
CA ILE A 172 5.77 38.82 -17.17
C ILE A 172 7.05 38.77 -17.97
N ASN A 173 8.19 38.79 -17.29
CA ASN A 173 9.51 38.63 -17.90
C ASN A 173 10.12 37.31 -17.43
N GLU A 174 10.40 36.41 -18.36
CA GLU A 174 11.10 35.16 -18.09
C GLU A 174 12.61 35.44 -17.93
N LEU A 175 13.20 34.96 -16.84
CA LEU A 175 14.62 35.15 -16.57
C LEU A 175 15.43 33.90 -16.94
N THR A 176 15.05 32.75 -16.39
CA THR A 176 15.75 31.48 -16.62
C THR A 176 14.89 30.29 -16.25
N ILE A 177 15.22 29.12 -16.81
CA ILE A 177 14.62 27.84 -16.45
C ILE A 177 15.68 27.02 -15.72
N SER A 178 15.43 26.68 -14.46
CA SER A 178 16.35 25.90 -13.65
C SER A 178 15.61 24.86 -12.82
N SER A 179 16.09 23.62 -12.85
CA SER A 179 15.56 22.50 -12.06
C SER A 179 14.06 22.22 -12.27
N GLY A 180 13.54 22.46 -13.48
CA GLY A 180 12.12 22.25 -13.82
C GLY A 180 11.18 23.39 -13.39
N ASN A 181 11.72 24.46 -12.82
CA ASN A 181 10.98 25.68 -12.48
C ASN A 181 11.42 26.83 -13.39
N THR A 182 10.43 27.64 -13.79
CA THR A 182 10.64 28.90 -14.51
C THR A 182 10.76 30.03 -13.50
N TRP A 183 11.87 30.77 -13.57
CA TRP A 183 12.13 31.97 -12.76
C TRP A 183 11.74 33.20 -13.55
N LEU A 184 11.01 34.10 -12.91
CA LEU A 184 10.41 35.22 -13.61
C LEU A 184 10.25 36.45 -12.74
N LEU A 185 10.15 37.58 -13.43
CA LEU A 185 9.91 38.92 -12.91
C LEU A 185 8.52 39.36 -13.37
N VAL A 186 7.61 39.60 -12.44
CA VAL A 186 6.27 40.14 -12.74
C VAL A 186 6.21 41.59 -12.32
N LEU A 187 5.92 42.47 -13.28
CA LEU A 187 5.75 43.90 -13.04
C LEU A 187 4.26 44.26 -13.13
N THR A 188 3.78 45.07 -12.20
CA THR A 188 2.41 45.58 -12.17
C THR A 188 2.37 47.03 -11.72
N VAL A 189 1.26 47.71 -11.99
CA VAL A 189 1.00 49.05 -11.44
C VAL A 189 0.56 48.96 -9.98
N PRO A 190 0.93 49.92 -9.10
CA PRO A 190 0.54 49.90 -7.68
C PRO A 190 -0.97 49.77 -7.43
N SER A 191 -1.80 50.29 -8.34
CA SER A 191 -3.27 50.16 -8.27
C SER A 191 -3.77 48.72 -8.46
N TYR A 192 -2.97 47.85 -9.08
CA TYR A 192 -3.30 46.46 -9.39
C TYR A 192 -2.46 45.45 -8.58
N GLU A 193 -1.80 45.89 -7.51
CA GLU A 193 -0.97 45.04 -6.66
C GLU A 193 -1.78 43.88 -6.02
N LYS A 194 -2.94 44.19 -5.42
CA LYS A 194 -3.77 43.16 -4.74
C LYS A 194 -4.34 42.11 -5.71
N PRO A 195 -4.91 42.47 -6.87
CA PRO A 195 -5.34 41.49 -7.87
C PRO A 195 -4.18 40.67 -8.44
N ALA A 196 -3.05 41.31 -8.74
CA ALA A 196 -1.86 40.60 -9.23
C ALA A 196 -1.38 39.55 -8.23
N LYS A 197 -1.31 39.90 -6.94
CA LYS A 197 -0.92 38.94 -5.89
C LYS A 197 -1.85 37.73 -5.81
N LYS A 198 -3.17 37.92 -5.88
CA LYS A 198 -4.14 36.82 -5.90
C LYS A 198 -3.96 35.90 -7.11
N LEU A 199 -3.67 36.47 -8.28
CA LEU A 199 -3.42 35.72 -9.50
C LEU A 199 -2.14 34.87 -9.36
N LEU A 200 -1.08 35.44 -8.79
CA LEU A 200 0.17 34.73 -8.49
C LEU A 200 -0.05 33.59 -7.48
N GLU A 201 -0.82 33.82 -6.40
CA GLU A 201 -1.19 32.79 -5.43
C GLU A 201 -1.97 31.63 -6.08
N THR A 202 -2.84 31.93 -7.05
CA THR A 202 -3.65 30.92 -7.77
C THR A 202 -2.80 29.96 -8.61
N VAL A 203 -1.68 30.45 -9.17
CA VAL A 203 -0.74 29.63 -9.95
C VAL A 203 0.38 29.02 -9.09
N TYR A 204 0.24 29.07 -7.76
CA TYR A 204 1.25 28.61 -6.79
C TYR A 204 2.63 29.27 -7.01
N PHE A 205 2.64 30.56 -7.33
CA PHE A 205 3.86 31.33 -7.43
C PHE A 205 4.56 31.43 -6.07
N LYS A 206 5.85 31.05 -6.03
CA LYS A 206 6.68 31.22 -4.85
C LYS A 206 7.44 32.55 -4.96
N GLU A 207 6.94 33.54 -4.23
CA GLU A 207 7.52 34.89 -4.17
C GLU A 207 8.75 34.92 -3.24
N PHE A 208 9.80 35.61 -3.67
CA PHE A 208 10.95 35.97 -2.85
C PHE A 208 11.04 37.50 -2.74
N SER A 209 11.15 38.00 -1.51
CA SER A 209 11.18 39.45 -1.25
C SER A 209 12.48 40.07 -1.76
N LEU A 210 12.36 41.14 -2.57
CA LEU A 210 13.51 41.89 -3.07
C LEU A 210 14.35 42.51 -1.95
N ASN A 211 13.71 42.87 -0.83
CA ASN A 211 14.41 43.41 0.35
C ASN A 211 15.24 42.33 1.05
N GLU A 212 14.75 41.10 1.11
CA GLU A 212 15.50 39.97 1.67
C GLU A 212 16.71 39.64 0.80
N ILE A 213 16.52 39.59 -0.52
CA ILE A 213 17.57 39.42 -1.52
C ILE A 213 18.64 40.52 -1.38
N ALA A 214 18.21 41.77 -1.28
CA ALA A 214 19.10 42.91 -1.08
C ALA A 214 19.91 42.81 0.22
N GLY A 215 19.31 42.28 1.29
CA GLY A 215 19.99 42.04 2.56
C GLY A 215 21.05 40.95 2.50
N GLN A 216 20.95 40.00 1.55
CA GLN A 216 21.96 38.95 1.37
C GLN A 216 23.22 39.42 0.64
N LEU A 217 23.13 40.54 -0.08
CA LEU A 217 24.23 41.09 -0.88
C LEU A 217 25.03 42.07 -0.03
N SER A 218 26.21 41.65 0.42
CA SER A 218 27.12 42.45 1.23
C SER A 218 28.58 42.14 0.87
N GLY A 219 29.44 43.16 0.81
CA GLY A 219 30.88 43.03 0.53
C GLY A 219 31.32 43.47 -0.87
N GLU A 220 32.60 43.28 -1.16
CA GLU A 220 33.24 43.67 -2.44
C GLU A 220 32.92 42.72 -3.61
N ASP A 221 32.70 41.43 -3.34
CA ASP A 221 32.24 40.42 -4.31
C ASP A 221 31.03 39.65 -3.74
N PRO A 222 29.80 40.19 -3.91
CA PRO A 222 28.61 39.63 -3.29
C PRO A 222 28.18 38.30 -3.91
N LEU A 223 28.55 38.02 -5.17
CA LEU A 223 28.18 36.76 -5.83
C LEU A 223 29.00 35.59 -5.28
N ALA A 224 30.32 35.79 -5.13
CA ALA A 224 31.20 34.76 -4.58
C ALA A 224 30.86 34.39 -3.13
N ASP A 225 30.45 35.35 -2.29
CA ASP A 225 30.02 35.06 -0.92
C ASP A 225 28.70 34.26 -0.89
N VAL A 226 27.73 34.65 -1.72
CA VAL A 226 26.47 33.90 -1.85
C VAL A 226 26.73 32.46 -2.31
N GLU A 227 27.60 32.24 -3.29
CA GLU A 227 27.98 30.89 -3.74
C GLU A 227 28.64 30.06 -2.62
N LYS A 228 29.54 30.68 -1.85
CA LYS A 228 30.18 30.03 -0.71
C LYS A 228 29.17 29.65 0.36
N ARG A 229 28.19 30.52 0.64
CA ARG A 229 27.10 30.25 1.59
C ARG A 229 26.19 29.14 1.09
N ILE A 230 25.79 29.13 -0.18
CA ILE A 230 25.03 28.03 -0.81
C ILE A 230 25.76 26.70 -0.63
N ALA A 231 27.07 26.67 -0.92
CA ALA A 231 27.88 25.47 -0.75
C ALA A 231 27.96 25.01 0.72
N ASN A 232 28.08 25.95 1.67
CA ASN A 232 28.09 25.64 3.10
C ASN A 232 26.74 25.09 3.59
N HIS A 233 25.61 25.71 3.22
CA HIS A 233 24.28 25.21 3.55
C HIS A 233 24.04 23.83 2.92
N GLN A 234 24.46 23.62 1.67
CA GLN A 234 24.36 22.32 1.01
C GLN A 234 25.16 21.24 1.75
N ARG A 235 26.39 21.53 2.18
CA ARG A 235 27.19 20.62 3.01
C ARG A 235 26.50 20.34 4.34
N ALA A 236 25.98 21.36 5.02
CA ALA A 236 25.26 21.20 6.29
C ALA A 236 24.00 20.32 6.14
N ILE A 237 23.18 20.56 5.11
CA ILE A 237 21.99 19.74 4.79
C ILE A 237 22.39 18.28 4.56
N SER A 238 23.43 18.04 3.74
CA SER A 238 23.91 16.68 3.46
C SER A 238 24.49 16.00 4.71
N GLY A 239 25.16 16.76 5.57
CA GLY A 239 25.70 16.28 6.85
C GLY A 239 24.61 15.89 7.83
N LEU A 240 23.53 16.68 7.94
CA LEU A 240 22.37 16.37 8.76
C LEU A 240 21.64 15.11 8.26
N ALA A 241 21.45 14.99 6.95
CA ALA A 241 20.85 13.79 6.35
C ALA A 241 21.69 12.53 6.62
N LYS A 242 23.02 12.63 6.50
CA LYS A 242 23.94 11.54 6.82
C LYS A 242 23.92 11.18 8.31
N ALA A 243 23.88 12.17 9.20
CA ALA A 243 23.80 11.96 10.65
C ALA A 243 22.49 11.27 11.06
N ALA A 244 21.36 11.68 10.47
CA ALA A 244 20.07 11.02 10.68
C ALA A 244 20.10 9.56 10.22
N LYS A 245 20.70 9.30 9.07
CA LYS A 245 20.87 7.93 8.55
C LYS A 245 21.76 7.07 9.43
N GLU A 246 22.88 7.60 9.92
CA GLU A 246 23.82 6.85 10.75
C GLU A 246 23.20 6.50 12.12
N MET A 247 22.50 7.45 12.74
CA MET A 247 21.77 7.23 14.00
C MET A 247 20.72 6.12 13.85
N LEU A 248 19.94 6.15 12.75
CA LEU A 248 18.97 5.12 12.46
C LEU A 248 19.64 3.75 12.26
N ARG A 249 20.82 3.72 11.61
CA ARG A 249 21.58 2.47 11.39
C ARG A 249 22.11 1.87 12.69
N GLU A 250 22.62 2.71 13.60
CA GLU A 250 23.21 2.29 14.87
C GLU A 250 22.18 1.60 15.77
N HIS A 251 20.95 2.13 15.82
CA HIS A 251 19.86 1.63 16.69
C HIS A 251 18.70 1.01 15.89
N ARG A 252 18.98 0.49 14.70
CA ARG A 252 17.93 0.03 13.76
C ARG A 252 17.01 -1.02 14.38
N ALA A 253 17.59 -2.01 15.06
CA ALA A 253 16.84 -3.09 15.69
C ALA A 253 15.89 -2.56 16.78
N ASP A 254 16.34 -1.61 17.59
CA ASP A 254 15.53 -1.02 18.66
C ASP A 254 14.36 -0.21 18.10
N TYR A 255 14.58 0.53 17.00
CA TYR A 255 13.54 1.30 16.33
C TYR A 255 12.54 0.42 15.59
N GLU A 256 12.99 -0.65 14.94
CA GLU A 256 12.11 -1.65 14.32
C GLU A 256 11.26 -2.38 15.37
N LEU A 257 11.85 -2.70 16.53
CA LEU A 257 11.13 -3.29 17.65
C LEU A 257 10.11 -2.31 18.25
N LEU A 258 10.50 -1.05 18.48
CA LEU A 258 9.59 -0.01 18.98
C LEU A 258 8.43 0.22 18.00
N PHE A 259 8.71 0.32 16.70
CA PHE A 259 7.70 0.42 15.66
C PHE A 259 6.73 -0.76 15.70
N SER A 260 7.26 -1.99 15.78
CA SER A 260 6.44 -3.21 15.82
C SER A 260 5.58 -3.29 17.09
N ARG A 261 6.11 -2.87 18.24
CA ARG A 261 5.35 -2.77 19.51
C ARG A 261 4.23 -1.75 19.43
N LEU A 262 4.51 -0.55 18.92
CA LEU A 262 3.50 0.50 18.72
C LEU A 262 2.43 0.05 17.72
N TYR A 263 2.82 -0.61 16.64
CA TYR A 263 1.89 -1.17 15.65
C TYR A 263 1.00 -2.23 16.28
N THR A 264 1.57 -3.11 17.10
CA THR A 264 0.81 -4.15 17.80
C THR A 264 -0.17 -3.51 18.79
N MET A 265 0.27 -2.54 19.61
CA MET A 265 -0.63 -1.83 20.53
C MET A 265 -1.72 -1.06 19.79
N GLN A 266 -1.40 -0.40 18.68
CA GLN A 266 -2.41 0.24 17.84
C GLN A 266 -3.46 -0.76 17.40
N ARG A 267 -3.07 -1.95 16.92
CA ARG A 267 -4.01 -3.00 16.50
C ARG A 267 -4.83 -3.54 17.66
N VAL A 268 -4.23 -3.71 18.84
CA VAL A 268 -4.94 -4.12 20.06
C VAL A 268 -5.99 -3.07 20.43
N TYR A 269 -5.62 -1.79 20.43
CA TYR A 269 -6.55 -0.70 20.67
C TYR A 269 -7.61 -0.62 19.59
N ASP A 270 -7.29 -0.81 18.30
CA ASP A 270 -8.27 -0.85 17.21
C ASP A 270 -9.25 -2.02 17.35
N VAL A 271 -8.77 -3.18 17.84
CA VAL A 271 -9.62 -4.33 18.18
C VAL A 271 -10.50 -4.02 19.39
N CYS A 272 -10.05 -3.16 20.31
CA CYS A 272 -10.85 -2.66 21.42
C CYS A 272 -11.70 -1.42 21.05
N LYS A 273 -11.47 -0.80 19.89
CA LYS A 273 -12.10 0.44 19.42
C LYS A 273 -13.42 0.13 18.72
N GLY A 274 -14.48 0.84 19.11
CA GLY A 274 -15.84 0.56 18.60
C GLY A 274 -16.61 -0.47 19.43
N HIS A 275 -16.10 -0.81 20.62
CA HIS A 275 -16.77 -1.66 21.58
C HIS A 275 -17.42 -0.81 22.67
N GLY A 276 -18.70 -1.04 22.93
CA GLY A 276 -19.46 -0.29 23.89
C GLY A 276 -19.28 -0.88 25.27
N GLU A 277 -18.88 -0.02 26.18
CA GLU A 277 -18.91 -0.30 27.60
C GLU A 277 -20.37 -0.33 28.05
N VAL A 278 -20.80 -1.46 28.61
CA VAL A 278 -22.11 -1.58 29.23
C VAL A 278 -21.90 -1.77 30.72
N SER A 279 -22.11 -0.71 31.49
CA SER A 279 -22.06 -0.76 32.96
C SER A 279 -20.73 -1.29 33.52
N GLY A 280 -19.58 -0.87 32.95
CA GLY A 280 -18.25 -1.30 33.39
C GLY A 280 -17.77 -2.65 32.81
N MET A 281 -18.57 -3.30 31.97
CA MET A 281 -18.16 -4.49 31.20
C MET A 281 -17.92 -4.15 29.74
N PHE A 282 -16.83 -4.68 29.21
CA PHE A 282 -16.44 -4.58 27.81
C PHE A 282 -16.97 -5.78 27.03
N VAL A 283 -17.52 -5.52 25.84
CA VAL A 283 -18.01 -6.55 24.93
C VAL A 283 -17.15 -6.58 23.67
N LEU A 284 -16.47 -7.69 23.41
CA LEU A 284 -15.66 -7.88 22.21
C LEU A 284 -16.29 -8.98 21.35
N SER A 285 -16.72 -8.65 20.13
CA SER A 285 -17.34 -9.62 19.23
C SER A 285 -16.70 -9.62 17.85
N GLY A 286 -16.63 -10.79 17.22
CA GLY A 286 -16.05 -10.95 15.90
C GLY A 286 -15.99 -12.39 15.41
N TRP A 287 -15.43 -12.58 14.21
CA TRP A 287 -15.26 -13.89 13.60
C TRP A 287 -13.86 -14.44 13.86
N ILE A 288 -13.78 -15.72 14.23
CA ILE A 288 -12.53 -16.47 14.32
C ILE A 288 -12.57 -17.76 13.50
N PRO A 289 -11.43 -18.30 13.06
CA PRO A 289 -11.35 -19.66 12.55
C PRO A 289 -11.69 -20.68 13.64
N ALA A 290 -12.44 -21.72 13.29
CA ALA A 290 -12.85 -22.76 14.24
C ALA A 290 -11.66 -23.51 14.87
N ASP A 291 -10.52 -23.61 14.18
CA ASP A 291 -9.30 -24.25 14.72
C ASP A 291 -8.60 -23.41 15.80
N THR A 292 -8.82 -22.10 15.82
CA THR A 292 -8.27 -21.19 16.84
C THR A 292 -9.13 -21.12 18.12
N TYR A 293 -10.39 -21.59 18.08
CA TYR A 293 -11.32 -21.50 19.20
C TYR A 293 -10.80 -22.16 20.48
N ALA A 294 -10.23 -23.37 20.37
CA ALA A 294 -9.71 -24.10 21.53
C ALA A 294 -8.55 -23.35 22.20
N GLN A 295 -7.67 -22.73 21.41
CA GLN A 295 -6.55 -21.94 21.91
C GLN A 295 -7.04 -20.69 22.65
N ILE A 296 -7.98 -19.95 22.06
CA ILE A 296 -8.56 -18.75 22.70
C ILE A 296 -9.26 -19.11 24.01
N ARG A 297 -10.01 -20.21 24.05
CA ARG A 297 -10.68 -20.67 25.27
C ARG A 297 -9.69 -21.00 26.39
N MET A 298 -8.55 -21.60 26.07
CA MET A 298 -7.50 -21.90 27.04
C MET A 298 -6.84 -20.63 27.57
N THR A 299 -6.49 -19.71 26.66
CA THR A 299 -5.92 -18.40 27.03
C THR A 299 -6.88 -17.58 27.90
N LEU A 300 -8.18 -17.62 27.62
CA LEU A 300 -9.18 -16.91 28.42
C LEU A 300 -9.27 -17.49 29.84
N ALA A 301 -9.20 -18.82 29.98
CA ALA A 301 -9.22 -19.46 31.29
C ALA A 301 -7.98 -19.13 32.15
N GLU A 302 -6.85 -18.84 31.52
CA GLU A 302 -5.58 -18.50 32.20
C GLU A 302 -5.44 -17.01 32.51
N GLU A 303 -5.74 -16.13 31.54
CA GLU A 303 -5.46 -14.70 31.64
C GLU A 303 -6.68 -13.83 31.99
N ALA A 304 -7.91 -14.35 31.81
CA ALA A 304 -9.15 -13.58 31.91
C ALA A 304 -10.32 -14.39 32.53
N PRO A 305 -10.18 -14.86 33.79
CA PRO A 305 -11.13 -15.77 34.41
C PRO A 305 -12.53 -15.17 34.66
N MET A 306 -12.65 -13.83 34.71
CA MET A 306 -13.93 -13.14 34.89
C MET A 306 -14.64 -12.87 33.55
N THR A 307 -14.06 -13.29 32.44
CA THR A 307 -14.62 -13.07 31.11
C THR A 307 -15.47 -14.25 30.66
N THR A 308 -16.71 -13.95 30.27
CA THR A 308 -17.62 -14.94 29.68
C THR A 308 -17.42 -15.03 28.17
N LEU A 309 -17.29 -16.26 27.65
CA LEU A 309 -17.15 -16.57 26.24
C LEU A 309 -18.44 -17.16 25.69
N MET A 310 -19.04 -16.52 24.69
CA MET A 310 -20.16 -17.03 23.92
C MET A 310 -19.69 -17.32 22.50
N ALA A 311 -19.91 -18.54 22.01
CA ALA A 311 -19.56 -18.94 20.66
C ALA A 311 -20.82 -19.40 19.94
N GLU A 312 -21.09 -18.80 18.79
CA GLU A 312 -22.22 -19.11 17.93
C GLU A 312 -21.72 -19.71 16.61
N ASP A 313 -22.35 -20.80 16.19
CA ASP A 313 -22.01 -21.45 14.93
C ASP A 313 -22.61 -20.69 13.74
N THR A 314 -21.91 -20.63 12.61
CA THR A 314 -22.36 -19.90 11.39
C THR A 314 -23.74 -20.26 10.86
N LYS A 315 -24.32 -21.40 11.28
CA LYS A 315 -25.63 -21.87 10.85
C LYS A 315 -26.78 -21.24 11.64
N ASP A 316 -26.50 -20.76 12.85
CA ASP A 316 -27.49 -20.21 13.78
C ASP A 316 -27.57 -18.68 13.67
N ILE A 317 -26.70 -18.09 12.86
CA ILE A 317 -26.49 -16.65 12.76
C ILE A 317 -27.27 -16.10 11.57
N SER A 318 -28.38 -15.42 11.86
CA SER A 318 -29.23 -14.74 10.88
C SER A 318 -28.95 -13.23 10.85
N TYR A 319 -27.69 -12.80 10.77
CA TYR A 319 -27.41 -11.37 10.55
C TYR A 319 -27.67 -11.01 9.08
N THR A 320 -28.76 -10.28 8.84
CA THR A 320 -29.04 -9.70 7.53
C THR A 320 -27.99 -8.63 7.22
N GLY A 321 -27.27 -8.78 6.11
CA GLY A 321 -26.30 -7.78 5.62
C GLY A 321 -24.84 -7.95 6.09
N ILE A 322 -24.50 -8.96 6.90
CA ILE A 322 -23.09 -9.24 7.28
C ILE A 322 -22.52 -10.37 6.40
N ARG A 323 -21.45 -10.07 5.65
CA ARG A 323 -20.70 -11.09 4.89
C ARG A 323 -19.71 -11.80 5.82
N ILE A 324 -19.88 -13.10 6.00
CA ILE A 324 -18.94 -13.94 6.75
C ILE A 324 -17.57 -13.89 6.06
N PRO A 325 -16.47 -13.64 6.78
CA PRO A 325 -15.16 -13.62 6.17
C PRO A 325 -14.71 -14.98 5.70
N THR A 326 -13.94 -14.99 4.62
CA THR A 326 -13.45 -16.22 3.99
C THR A 326 -11.95 -16.34 4.19
N LYS A 327 -11.52 -17.33 4.98
CA LYS A 327 -10.11 -17.66 5.18
C LYS A 327 -9.80 -18.98 4.47
N LEU A 328 -8.88 -18.93 3.51
CA LEU A 328 -8.48 -20.10 2.72
C LEU A 328 -7.27 -20.80 3.37
N LYS A 329 -7.37 -22.11 3.59
CA LYS A 329 -6.29 -22.99 4.08
C LYS A 329 -5.84 -23.89 2.93
N ASN A 330 -4.94 -23.35 2.11
CA ASN A 330 -4.30 -24.10 1.02
C ASN A 330 -2.89 -24.54 1.38
N ASN A 331 -2.49 -25.67 0.81
CA ASN A 331 -1.11 -26.17 0.85
C ASN A 331 -0.17 -25.13 0.24
N ALA A 332 1.11 -25.17 0.65
CA ALA A 332 2.12 -24.22 0.20
C ALA A 332 2.20 -24.10 -1.34
N PHE A 333 1.95 -25.20 -2.06
CA PHE A 333 1.90 -25.24 -3.52
C PHE A 333 0.76 -24.40 -4.13
N PHE A 334 -0.47 -24.56 -3.61
CA PHE A 334 -1.64 -23.85 -4.13
C PHE A 334 -1.75 -22.41 -3.60
N ARG A 335 -1.06 -22.09 -2.49
CA ARG A 335 -1.06 -20.76 -1.89
C ARG A 335 -0.54 -19.69 -2.84
N SER A 336 0.46 -20.00 -3.65
CA SER A 336 1.04 -19.07 -4.63
C SER A 336 0.03 -18.62 -5.69
N PHE A 337 -0.93 -19.48 -6.03
CA PHE A 337 -1.99 -19.19 -7.00
C PHE A 337 -3.17 -18.43 -6.40
N GLN A 338 -3.31 -18.41 -5.06
CA GLN A 338 -4.37 -17.65 -4.41
C GLN A 338 -4.25 -16.16 -4.70
N ASP A 339 -3.02 -15.62 -4.75
CA ASP A 339 -2.79 -14.20 -5.06
C ASP A 339 -3.33 -13.85 -6.45
N ILE A 340 -3.18 -14.75 -7.44
CA ILE A 340 -3.69 -14.57 -8.80
C ILE A 340 -5.22 -14.60 -8.80
N VAL A 341 -5.82 -15.56 -8.10
CA VAL A 341 -7.27 -15.65 -7.95
C VAL A 341 -7.83 -14.41 -7.25
N ALA A 342 -7.15 -13.93 -6.21
CA ALA A 342 -7.54 -12.76 -5.43
C ALA A 342 -7.55 -11.46 -6.25
N MET A 343 -6.79 -11.38 -7.36
CA MET A 343 -6.87 -10.24 -8.29
C MET A 343 -8.22 -10.17 -9.03
N TYR A 344 -8.90 -11.31 -9.22
CA TYR A 344 -10.22 -11.36 -9.84
C TYR A 344 -11.33 -11.23 -8.80
N SER A 345 -11.39 -12.15 -7.84
CA SER A 345 -12.28 -12.07 -6.68
C SER A 345 -11.97 -13.18 -5.67
N LEU A 346 -12.19 -12.88 -4.39
CA LEU A 346 -12.15 -13.90 -3.34
C LEU A 346 -13.46 -14.71 -3.35
N PRO A 347 -13.40 -16.05 -3.19
CA PRO A 347 -14.58 -16.88 -3.09
C PRO A 347 -15.42 -16.46 -1.87
N SER A 348 -16.74 -16.62 -1.97
CA SER A 348 -17.62 -16.37 -0.84
C SER A 348 -17.55 -17.52 0.17
N TYR A 349 -17.96 -17.24 1.41
CA TYR A 349 -17.97 -18.24 2.47
C TYR A 349 -18.88 -19.42 2.08
N GLY A 350 -18.37 -20.65 2.18
CA GLY A 350 -19.06 -21.86 1.78
C GLY A 350 -18.93 -22.24 0.30
N GLU A 351 -18.30 -21.41 -0.53
CA GLU A 351 -18.02 -21.74 -1.93
C GLU A 351 -16.81 -22.67 -2.09
N ILE A 352 -16.72 -23.32 -3.26
CA ILE A 352 -15.56 -24.12 -3.62
C ILE A 352 -14.43 -23.17 -4.00
N ASP A 353 -13.26 -23.34 -3.39
CA ASP A 353 -12.08 -22.56 -3.74
C ASP A 353 -11.60 -22.93 -5.17
N PRO A 354 -11.57 -21.97 -6.12
CA PRO A 354 -11.10 -22.24 -7.47
C PRO A 354 -9.57 -22.36 -7.56
N SER A 355 -8.81 -21.96 -6.52
CA SER A 355 -7.34 -21.88 -6.56
C SER A 355 -6.64 -23.18 -6.99
N PRO A 356 -7.04 -24.38 -6.54
CA PRO A 356 -6.40 -25.62 -7.00
C PRO A 356 -6.62 -25.90 -8.48
N ILE A 357 -7.82 -25.61 -8.99
CA ILE A 357 -8.20 -25.84 -10.39
C ILE A 357 -7.48 -24.83 -11.28
N VAL A 358 -7.46 -23.56 -10.87
CA VAL A 358 -6.69 -22.50 -11.53
C VAL A 358 -5.20 -22.81 -11.53
N ALA A 359 -4.65 -23.35 -10.44
CA ALA A 359 -3.25 -23.72 -10.38
C ALA A 359 -2.90 -24.80 -11.41
N ILE A 360 -3.67 -25.88 -11.47
CA ILE A 360 -3.44 -26.98 -12.40
C ILE A 360 -3.64 -26.53 -13.85
N SER A 361 -4.73 -25.82 -14.13
CA SER A 361 -5.04 -25.34 -15.49
C SER A 361 -4.01 -24.33 -15.98
N PHE A 362 -3.61 -23.38 -15.13
CA PHE A 362 -2.61 -22.38 -15.48
C PHE A 362 -1.26 -23.01 -15.81
N ILE A 363 -0.78 -23.93 -14.97
CA ILE A 363 0.50 -24.63 -15.20
C ILE A 363 0.43 -25.41 -16.52
N LEU A 364 -0.67 -26.12 -16.77
CA LEU A 364 -0.83 -26.94 -17.97
C LEU A 364 -0.93 -26.07 -19.24
N PHE A 365 -1.77 -25.03 -19.22
CA PHE A 365 -1.98 -24.16 -20.38
C PHE A 365 -0.75 -23.32 -20.71
N PHE A 366 -0.06 -22.81 -19.69
CA PHE A 366 1.19 -22.10 -19.92
C PHE A 366 2.22 -23.00 -20.59
N GLY A 367 2.35 -24.25 -20.12
CA GLY A 367 3.24 -25.23 -20.72
C GLY A 367 2.85 -25.54 -22.17
N PHE A 368 1.58 -25.81 -22.41
CA PHE A 368 1.04 -26.12 -23.73
C PHE A 368 1.22 -24.97 -24.73
N MET A 369 1.04 -23.71 -24.31
CA MET A 369 1.17 -22.51 -25.15
C MET A 369 2.63 -22.11 -25.41
N PHE A 370 3.49 -22.19 -24.39
CA PHE A 370 4.85 -21.67 -24.48
C PHE A 370 5.86 -22.73 -24.93
N GLY A 371 5.72 -23.97 -24.45
CA GLY A 371 6.32 -25.18 -25.02
C GLY A 371 7.79 -25.12 -25.47
N ASP A 372 8.70 -24.56 -24.68
CA ASP A 372 10.11 -24.41 -25.05
C ASP A 372 11.03 -24.62 -23.84
N VAL A 373 12.04 -25.48 -24.01
CA VAL A 373 13.01 -25.80 -22.94
C VAL A 373 13.93 -24.63 -22.60
N GLY A 374 14.46 -23.94 -23.62
CA GLY A 374 15.42 -22.85 -23.45
C GLY A 374 14.77 -21.62 -22.82
N HIS A 375 13.63 -21.20 -23.36
CA HIS A 375 12.88 -20.08 -22.79
C HIS A 375 12.30 -20.42 -21.41
N GLY A 376 11.82 -21.64 -21.20
CA GLY A 376 11.40 -22.12 -19.89
C GLY A 376 12.52 -22.03 -18.84
N LEU A 377 13.74 -22.43 -19.20
CA LEU A 377 14.90 -22.31 -18.32
C LEU A 377 15.23 -20.86 -17.97
N LEU A 378 15.16 -19.94 -18.94
CA LEU A 378 15.35 -18.50 -18.68
C LEU A 378 14.31 -17.93 -17.72
N ILE A 379 13.03 -18.30 -17.87
CA ILE A 379 11.96 -17.88 -16.95
C ILE A 379 12.20 -18.44 -15.55
N PHE A 380 12.65 -19.69 -15.44
CA PHE A 380 12.98 -20.30 -14.14
C PHE A 380 14.13 -19.60 -13.42
N LEU A 381 15.22 -19.30 -14.14
CA LEU A 381 16.38 -18.59 -13.59
C LEU A 381 16.05 -17.12 -13.28
N GLY A 382 15.36 -16.44 -14.19
CA GLY A 382 14.93 -15.06 -14.03
C GLY A 382 14.02 -14.87 -12.82
N SER A 383 12.98 -15.71 -12.69
CA SER A 383 12.08 -15.68 -11.54
C SER A 383 12.81 -15.94 -10.22
N THR A 384 13.77 -16.87 -10.19
CA THR A 384 14.60 -17.15 -9.01
C THR A 384 15.48 -15.97 -8.62
N LEU A 385 16.11 -15.32 -9.60
CA LEU A 385 16.95 -14.14 -9.37
C LEU A 385 16.13 -12.94 -8.86
N LEU A 386 14.98 -12.68 -9.46
CA LEU A 386 14.11 -11.55 -9.09
C LEU A 386 13.56 -11.69 -7.66
N VAL A 387 13.17 -12.91 -7.26
CA VAL A 387 12.75 -13.19 -5.88
C VAL A 387 13.92 -12.99 -4.91
N ARG A 388 15.12 -13.47 -5.25
CA ARG A 388 16.32 -13.28 -4.40
C ARG A 388 16.70 -11.82 -4.22
N ARG A 389 16.49 -10.97 -5.23
CA ARG A 389 16.74 -9.52 -5.14
C ARG A 389 15.63 -8.73 -4.46
N GLY A 390 14.55 -9.39 -4.01
CA GLY A 390 13.41 -8.71 -3.38
C GLY A 390 12.58 -7.84 -4.34
N LEU A 391 12.81 -7.93 -5.65
CA LEU A 391 12.09 -7.16 -6.67
C LEU A 391 10.72 -7.75 -7.00
N MET A 392 10.47 -8.99 -6.60
CA MET A 392 9.25 -9.73 -6.92
C MET A 392 8.74 -10.49 -5.70
N ARG A 393 7.41 -10.52 -5.52
CA ARG A 393 6.77 -11.32 -4.46
C ARG A 393 7.11 -12.80 -4.61
N THR A 394 7.34 -13.46 -3.48
CA THR A 394 7.69 -14.88 -3.43
C THR A 394 6.60 -15.79 -4.02
N SER A 395 5.32 -15.42 -3.85
CA SER A 395 4.17 -16.13 -4.42
C SER A 395 4.19 -16.10 -5.95
N LEU A 396 4.35 -14.93 -6.55
CA LEU A 396 4.43 -14.78 -8.01
C LEU A 396 5.64 -15.50 -8.60
N GLY A 397 6.79 -15.46 -7.90
CA GLY A 397 7.95 -16.22 -8.31
C GLY A 397 7.78 -17.74 -8.23
N GLN A 398 7.00 -18.24 -7.27
CA GLN A 398 6.64 -19.66 -7.23
C GLN A 398 5.77 -20.05 -8.43
N VAL A 399 4.77 -19.24 -8.79
CA VAL A 399 3.92 -19.50 -9.97
C VAL A 399 4.75 -19.54 -11.25
N MET A 400 5.63 -18.56 -11.47
CA MET A 400 6.49 -18.50 -12.65
C MET A 400 7.43 -19.70 -12.75
N ARG A 401 7.99 -20.18 -11.63
CA ARG A 401 8.84 -21.39 -11.63
C ARG A 401 8.05 -22.64 -12.02
N LEU A 402 6.84 -22.80 -11.50
CA LEU A 402 6.00 -23.96 -11.83
C LEU A 402 5.55 -23.93 -13.29
N ALA A 403 5.19 -22.75 -13.80
CA ALA A 403 4.87 -22.53 -15.21
C ALA A 403 6.09 -22.82 -16.11
N ALA A 404 7.28 -22.40 -15.71
CA ALA A 404 8.53 -22.68 -16.41
C ALA A 404 8.86 -24.18 -16.47
N ILE A 405 8.66 -24.93 -15.36
CA ILE A 405 8.84 -26.39 -15.33
C ILE A 405 7.87 -27.08 -16.29
N SER A 406 6.62 -26.63 -16.33
CA SER A 406 5.63 -27.13 -17.29
C SER A 406 6.06 -26.84 -18.73
N SER A 407 6.46 -25.61 -19.03
CA SER A 407 6.93 -25.26 -20.38
C SER A 407 8.17 -26.04 -20.81
N MET A 408 9.12 -26.29 -19.91
CA MET A 408 10.25 -27.18 -20.19
C MET A 408 9.77 -28.62 -20.49
N SER A 409 8.78 -29.11 -19.73
CA SER A 409 8.22 -30.46 -19.94
C SER A 409 7.55 -30.58 -21.31
N PHE A 410 6.68 -29.63 -21.68
CA PHE A 410 6.06 -29.60 -23.00
C PHE A 410 7.07 -29.30 -24.12
N GLY A 411 8.09 -28.49 -23.87
CA GLY A 411 9.17 -28.23 -24.82
C GLY A 411 9.98 -29.48 -25.17
N VAL A 412 10.21 -30.37 -24.19
CA VAL A 412 10.78 -31.71 -24.45
C VAL A 412 9.82 -32.57 -25.29
N MET A 413 8.51 -32.50 -25.04
CA MET A 413 7.52 -33.24 -25.82
C MET A 413 7.42 -32.76 -27.28
N TYR A 414 7.59 -31.45 -27.51
CA TYR A 414 7.59 -30.82 -28.84
C TYR A 414 8.95 -30.82 -29.54
N GLY A 415 10.04 -31.18 -28.85
CA GLY A 415 11.39 -31.18 -29.42
C GLY A 415 11.99 -29.77 -29.62
N SER A 416 11.49 -28.75 -28.91
CA SER A 416 11.88 -27.34 -29.10
C SER A 416 12.84 -26.84 -28.00
N ILE A 417 14.02 -26.37 -28.42
CA ILE A 417 14.99 -25.67 -27.55
C ILE A 417 15.29 -24.29 -28.15
N PHE A 418 14.91 -23.20 -27.48
CA PHE A 418 15.10 -21.83 -27.97
C PHE A 418 14.45 -21.59 -29.36
N GLY A 419 13.33 -22.27 -29.64
CA GLY A 419 12.67 -22.24 -30.95
C GLY A 419 13.43 -22.97 -32.06
N ILE A 420 14.53 -23.67 -31.75
CA ILE A 420 15.25 -24.54 -32.69
C ILE A 420 14.65 -25.94 -32.59
N GLU A 421 13.97 -26.35 -33.66
CA GLU A 421 13.37 -27.67 -33.81
C GLU A 421 14.39 -28.65 -34.43
N GLY A 422 14.47 -29.89 -33.93
CA GLY A 422 15.28 -30.97 -34.52
C GLY A 422 16.57 -31.36 -33.76
N ILE A 423 16.84 -30.78 -32.58
CA ILE A 423 17.94 -31.21 -31.69
C ILE A 423 17.52 -32.43 -30.85
N ILE A 424 16.23 -32.54 -30.51
CA ILE A 424 15.61 -33.64 -29.77
C ILE A 424 14.52 -34.24 -30.66
N PRO A 425 14.33 -35.57 -30.71
CA PRO A 425 13.22 -36.18 -31.43
C PRO A 425 11.87 -35.77 -30.85
N ASP A 426 10.93 -35.40 -31.72
CA ASP A 426 9.56 -35.02 -31.35
C ASP A 426 8.84 -36.23 -30.72
N LEU A 427 8.57 -36.17 -29.42
CA LEU A 427 7.99 -37.28 -28.65
C LEU A 427 6.46 -37.33 -28.73
N TRP A 428 5.80 -36.20 -29.01
CA TRP A 428 4.33 -36.14 -29.05
C TRP A 428 3.77 -35.47 -30.30
N LEU A 429 4.00 -34.16 -30.46
CA LEU A 429 3.40 -33.35 -31.53
C LEU A 429 4.38 -32.26 -31.93
N ASN A 430 4.54 -32.01 -33.22
CA ASN A 430 5.29 -30.85 -33.70
C ASN A 430 4.30 -29.75 -34.09
N PRO A 431 4.23 -28.62 -33.35
CA PRO A 431 3.25 -27.56 -33.58
C PRO A 431 3.26 -27.00 -35.01
N MET A 432 4.39 -27.07 -35.71
CA MET A 432 4.55 -26.55 -37.08
C MET A 432 4.10 -27.53 -38.16
N ARG A 433 4.06 -28.84 -37.88
CA ARG A 433 3.66 -29.87 -38.86
C ARG A 433 2.19 -30.27 -38.75
N ASP A 434 1.68 -30.38 -37.53
CA ASP A 434 0.36 -30.97 -37.26
C ASP A 434 -0.64 -29.95 -36.70
N VAL A 435 -0.75 -28.78 -37.35
CA VAL A 435 -1.61 -27.66 -36.93
C VAL A 435 -3.06 -28.10 -36.68
N ASN A 436 -3.60 -28.99 -37.53
CA ASN A 436 -4.98 -29.49 -37.38
C ASN A 436 -5.17 -30.33 -36.11
N THR A 437 -4.15 -31.10 -35.71
CA THR A 437 -4.24 -31.91 -34.47
C THR A 437 -4.11 -31.01 -33.23
N LEU A 438 -3.23 -30.00 -33.28
CA LEU A 438 -3.09 -28.99 -32.23
C LEU A 438 -4.41 -28.23 -32.02
N LEU A 439 -5.06 -27.83 -33.11
CA LEU A 439 -6.36 -27.16 -33.05
C LEU A 439 -7.41 -28.09 -32.45
N ALA A 440 -7.52 -29.34 -32.89
CA ALA A 440 -8.47 -30.30 -32.33
C ALA A 440 -8.25 -30.54 -30.82
N VAL A 441 -6.99 -30.67 -30.38
CA VAL A 441 -6.63 -30.82 -28.96
C VAL A 441 -7.01 -29.56 -28.17
N SER A 442 -6.73 -28.37 -28.69
CA SER A 442 -7.08 -27.11 -28.04
C SER A 442 -8.59 -26.94 -27.84
N ILE A 443 -9.39 -27.31 -28.85
CA ILE A 443 -10.85 -27.27 -28.79
C ILE A 443 -11.34 -28.28 -27.76
N GLY A 444 -10.86 -29.53 -27.81
CA GLY A 444 -11.23 -30.56 -26.84
C GLY A 444 -10.92 -30.18 -25.39
N LEU A 445 -9.76 -29.56 -25.17
CA LEU A 445 -9.33 -29.09 -23.85
C LEU A 445 -10.11 -27.85 -23.37
N GLY A 446 -10.54 -26.98 -24.29
CA GLY A 446 -11.50 -25.91 -24.01
C GLY A 446 -12.88 -26.46 -23.61
N VAL A 447 -13.39 -27.45 -24.37
CA VAL A 447 -14.67 -28.12 -24.08
C VAL A 447 -14.63 -28.82 -22.72
N PHE A 448 -13.52 -29.48 -22.41
CA PHE A 448 -13.29 -30.10 -21.11
C PHE A 448 -13.34 -29.07 -19.96
N MET A 449 -12.67 -27.93 -20.10
CA MET A 449 -12.67 -26.90 -19.05
C MET A 449 -14.04 -26.27 -18.80
N ILE A 450 -14.78 -25.98 -19.87
CA ILE A 450 -16.14 -25.43 -19.74
C ILE A 450 -17.04 -26.47 -19.04
N SER A 451 -16.93 -27.74 -19.43
CA SER A 451 -17.66 -28.84 -18.79
C SER A 451 -17.31 -28.97 -17.31
N LEU A 452 -16.02 -28.89 -16.95
CA LEU A 452 -15.57 -28.90 -15.57
C LEU A 452 -16.16 -27.74 -14.75
N GLY A 453 -16.18 -26.53 -15.32
CA GLY A 453 -16.80 -25.35 -14.69
C GLY A 453 -18.29 -25.56 -14.40
N LEU A 454 -19.04 -26.09 -15.36
CA LEU A 454 -20.46 -26.41 -15.18
C LEU A 454 -20.67 -27.50 -14.12
N ILE A 455 -19.83 -28.54 -14.09
CA ILE A 455 -19.88 -29.60 -13.07
C ILE A 455 -19.66 -29.02 -11.67
N LEU A 456 -18.68 -28.13 -11.50
CA LEU A 456 -18.44 -27.48 -10.20
C LEU A 456 -19.63 -26.63 -9.76
N ASN A 457 -20.27 -25.93 -10.70
CA ASN A 457 -21.49 -25.18 -10.43
C ASN A 457 -22.63 -26.09 -9.99
N MET A 458 -22.81 -27.24 -10.64
CA MET A 458 -23.79 -28.25 -10.23
C MET A 458 -23.50 -28.79 -8.81
N ILE A 459 -22.24 -29.09 -8.49
CA ILE A 459 -21.85 -29.51 -7.14
C ILE A 459 -22.17 -28.42 -6.09
N LYS A 460 -21.93 -27.15 -6.42
CA LYS A 460 -22.30 -26.01 -5.57
C LYS A 460 -23.79 -25.98 -5.30
N GLN A 461 -24.62 -26.06 -6.34
CA GLN A 461 -26.08 -25.99 -6.23
C GLN A 461 -26.67 -27.20 -5.48
N TYR A 462 -26.11 -28.39 -5.72
CA TYR A 462 -26.46 -29.59 -4.96
C TYR A 462 -26.17 -29.41 -3.46
N ARG A 463 -25.02 -28.83 -3.09
CA ARG A 463 -24.69 -28.53 -1.68
C ARG A 463 -25.59 -27.45 -1.07
N ALA A 464 -26.03 -26.49 -1.88
CA ALA A 464 -26.99 -25.48 -1.46
C ALA A 464 -28.44 -26.01 -1.34
N LYS A 465 -28.68 -27.28 -1.72
CA LYS A 465 -30.01 -27.92 -1.79
C LYS A 465 -31.00 -27.18 -2.71
N ASP A 466 -30.49 -26.41 -3.66
CA ASP A 466 -31.31 -25.70 -4.66
C ASP A 466 -31.45 -26.58 -5.91
N PHE A 467 -32.39 -27.53 -5.84
CA PHE A 467 -32.63 -28.48 -6.92
C PHE A 467 -33.27 -27.83 -8.16
N GLY A 468 -33.95 -26.70 -8.00
CA GLY A 468 -34.58 -25.99 -9.10
C GLY A 468 -33.54 -25.43 -10.05
N ARG A 469 -32.53 -24.72 -9.51
CA ARG A 469 -31.42 -24.23 -10.33
C ARG A 469 -30.57 -25.39 -10.87
N LEU A 470 -30.37 -26.45 -10.10
CA LEU A 470 -29.50 -27.56 -10.51
C LEU A 470 -29.95 -28.21 -11.82
N LEU A 471 -31.26 -28.40 -11.98
CA LEU A 471 -31.83 -29.12 -13.12
C LEU A 471 -32.16 -28.19 -14.30
N PHE A 472 -32.74 -27.01 -14.03
CA PHE A 472 -33.37 -26.18 -15.06
C PHE A 472 -32.60 -24.90 -15.42
N ASP A 473 -31.54 -24.54 -14.68
CA ASP A 473 -30.76 -23.35 -14.99
C ASP A 473 -29.85 -23.57 -16.23
N GLY A 474 -29.58 -22.50 -16.97
CA GLY A 474 -28.69 -22.51 -18.13
C GLY A 474 -27.23 -22.84 -17.77
N GLN A 475 -26.88 -22.76 -16.49
CA GLN A 475 -25.58 -23.18 -15.95
C GLN A 475 -25.67 -24.50 -15.14
N GLY A 476 -26.83 -25.18 -15.19
CA GLY A 476 -27.11 -26.47 -14.55
C GLY A 476 -27.05 -27.65 -15.53
N LEU A 477 -27.78 -28.73 -15.22
CA LEU A 477 -27.78 -29.96 -16.01
C LEU A 477 -28.30 -29.74 -17.45
N ALA A 478 -29.35 -28.93 -17.61
CA ALA A 478 -29.88 -28.56 -18.92
C ALA A 478 -28.83 -27.82 -19.78
N GLY A 479 -28.08 -26.91 -19.16
CA GLY A 479 -26.98 -26.19 -19.81
C GLY A 479 -25.84 -27.10 -20.25
N LEU A 480 -25.41 -28.03 -19.40
CA LEU A 480 -24.38 -29.01 -19.73
C LEU A 480 -24.83 -29.93 -20.89
N ALA A 481 -26.07 -30.43 -20.83
CA ALA A 481 -26.62 -31.28 -21.88
C ALA A 481 -26.69 -30.54 -23.23
N LEU A 482 -27.17 -29.30 -23.23
CA LEU A 482 -27.20 -28.45 -24.42
C LEU A 482 -25.78 -28.18 -24.96
N TYR A 483 -24.84 -27.87 -24.07
CA TYR A 483 -23.45 -27.64 -24.44
C TYR A 483 -22.83 -28.86 -25.13
N TRP A 484 -23.01 -30.06 -24.57
CA TRP A 484 -22.50 -31.29 -25.18
C TRP A 484 -23.20 -31.64 -26.50
N THR A 485 -24.49 -31.35 -26.65
CA THR A 485 -25.18 -31.54 -27.95
C THR A 485 -24.72 -30.58 -29.04
N LEU A 486 -24.18 -29.41 -28.67
CA LEU A 486 -23.60 -28.46 -29.63
C LEU A 486 -22.13 -28.77 -29.96
N CYS A 487 -21.42 -29.46 -29.05
CA CYS A 487 -20.04 -29.88 -29.25
C CYS A 487 -19.89 -31.23 -29.96
N ALA A 488 -20.92 -32.09 -29.89
CA ALA A 488 -21.04 -33.33 -30.64
C ALA A 488 -21.44 -33.05 -32.09
#